data_AF-A0A229TDZ6-F1
#
_entry.id   AF-A0A229TDZ6-F1
#
_cell.length_a   1.000
_cell.length_b   1.000
_cell.length_c   1.000
_cell.angle_alpha   90.00
_cell.angle_beta   90.00
_cell.angle_gamma   90.00
#
_symmetry.space_group_name_H-M   'P 1'
#
loop_
_entity.id
_entity.type
_entity.pdbx_description
1 polymer ?
#
loop_
_entity_poly.entity_id
_entity_poly.type
_entity_poly.pdbx_seq_one_letter_code
_entity_poly.pdbx_strand_id
1 'polypeptide(L)'
;MLEKLRAARGHEDGFTLIELLIVVVILGVLAAVAVFGVQAFNNEGKAAACETDWKSVETANEASYAKTGAYAASPAALKTAGYLKDEPSTTNGYTISIDAAGVVKAAGACTH
;
A
#
# COMPACT_ATOMS: atom_id res chain seq x y z
N MET A 1 -8.55 10.24 -63.67
CA MET A 1 -9.09 10.07 -62.30
C MET A 1 -8.41 8.93 -61.52
N LEU A 2 -7.82 7.92 -62.19
CA LEU A 2 -7.08 6.81 -61.53
C LEU A 2 -5.70 7.19 -60.93
N GLU A 3 -5.06 8.26 -61.38
CA GLU A 3 -3.75 8.71 -60.87
C GLU A 3 -3.79 9.17 -59.41
N LYS A 4 -4.92 9.73 -58.96
CA LYS A 4 -5.10 10.23 -57.58
C LYS A 4 -5.32 9.12 -56.55
N LEU A 5 -5.63 7.89 -56.99
CA LEU A 5 -5.84 6.73 -56.11
C LEU A 5 -4.53 5.97 -55.80
N ARG A 6 -3.48 6.14 -56.62
CA ARG A 6 -2.15 5.55 -56.36
C ARG A 6 -1.29 6.38 -55.40
N ALA A 7 -1.44 7.70 -55.43
CA ALA A 7 -0.74 8.60 -54.50
C ALA A 7 -1.19 8.45 -53.03
N ALA A 8 -2.43 8.02 -52.79
CA ALA A 8 -2.97 7.77 -51.46
C ALA A 8 -2.51 6.44 -50.83
N ARG A 9 -1.81 5.60 -51.59
CA ARG A 9 -1.45 4.22 -51.22
C ARG A 9 0.06 4.00 -51.07
N GLY A 10 0.83 5.10 -51.05
CA GLY A 10 2.28 5.12 -51.00
C GLY A 10 2.87 5.63 -49.67
N HIS A 11 2.08 5.63 -48.60
CA HIS A 11 2.49 6.11 -47.26
C HIS A 11 2.04 5.17 -46.13
N GLU A 12 1.71 3.93 -46.45
CA GLU A 12 1.47 2.89 -45.44
C GLU A 12 2.85 2.31 -45.04
N ASP A 13 3.68 3.13 -44.38
CA ASP A 13 4.90 2.67 -43.73
C ASP A 13 4.50 1.71 -42.59
N GLY A 14 4.55 0.42 -42.89
CA GLY A 14 4.30 -0.64 -41.91
C GLY A 14 5.40 -0.67 -40.85
N PHE A 15 4.99 -0.81 -39.59
CA PHE A 15 5.91 -0.99 -38.46
C PHE A 15 6.77 -2.24 -38.70
N THR A 16 8.08 -2.11 -38.57
CA THR A 16 8.97 -3.26 -38.78
C THR A 16 8.87 -4.21 -37.58
N LEU A 17 8.98 -5.52 -37.82
CA LEU A 17 8.99 -6.52 -36.74
C LEU A 17 10.14 -6.27 -35.75
N ILE A 18 11.26 -5.71 -36.22
CA ILE A 18 12.40 -5.37 -35.39
C ILE A 18 12.11 -4.17 -34.46
N GLU A 19 11.34 -3.18 -34.93
CA GLU A 19 10.92 -2.06 -34.07
C GLU A 19 10.02 -2.55 -32.93
N LEU A 20 9.04 -3.41 -33.22
CA LEU A 20 8.21 -3.99 -32.15
C LEU A 20 9.03 -4.87 -31.21
N LEU A 21 10.01 -5.62 -31.73
CA LEU A 21 10.88 -6.48 -30.91
C LEU A 21 11.72 -5.65 -29.93
N ILE A 22 12.34 -4.56 -30.38
CA ILE A 22 13.15 -3.70 -29.51
C ILE A 22 12.26 -3.05 -28.43
N VAL A 23 11.04 -2.62 -28.79
CA VAL A 23 10.10 -2.02 -27.84
C VAL A 23 9.74 -2.98 -26.71
N VAL A 24 9.36 -4.23 -27.02
CA VAL A 24 9.00 -5.20 -25.96
C VAL A 24 10.22 -5.60 -25.12
N VAL A 25 11.42 -5.61 -25.70
CA VAL A 25 12.66 -5.84 -24.94
C VAL A 25 12.90 -4.69 -23.95
N ILE A 26 12.79 -3.44 -24.38
CA ILE A 26 12.95 -2.27 -23.50
C ILE A 26 11.87 -2.28 -22.41
N LEU A 27 10.60 -2.52 -22.77
CA LEU A 27 9.50 -2.63 -21.80
C LEU A 27 9.72 -3.76 -20.80
N GLY A 28 10.28 -4.90 -21.24
CA GLY A 28 10.64 -6.01 -20.36
C GLY A 28 11.70 -5.62 -19.30
N VAL A 29 12.75 -4.91 -19.72
CA VAL A 29 13.79 -4.42 -18.80
C VAL A 29 13.23 -3.38 -17.82
N LEU A 30 12.44 -2.42 -18.31
CA LEU A 30 11.82 -1.39 -17.47
C LEU A 30 10.84 -1.99 -16.45
N ALA A 31 10.03 -2.97 -16.87
CA ALA A 31 9.10 -3.66 -15.98
C ALA A 31 9.81 -4.40 -14.84
N ALA A 32 10.93 -5.08 -15.15
CA ALA A 32 11.71 -5.80 -14.13
C ALA A 32 12.24 -4.86 -13.03
N VAL A 33 12.82 -3.72 -13.39
CA VAL A 33 13.32 -2.73 -12.42
C VAL A 33 12.18 -2.10 -11.63
N ALA A 34 11.06 -1.78 -12.29
CA ALA A 34 9.90 -1.19 -11.65
C ALA A 34 9.30 -2.08 -10.54
N VAL A 35 9.24 -3.41 -10.76
CA VAL A 35 8.73 -4.35 -9.76
C VAL A 35 9.53 -4.29 -8.46
N PHE A 36 10.86 -4.31 -8.52
CA PHE A 36 11.69 -4.21 -7.32
C PHE A 36 11.51 -2.87 -6.60
N GLY A 37 11.39 -1.76 -7.35
CA GLY A 37 11.15 -0.44 -6.77
C GLY A 37 9.81 -0.33 -6.05
N VAL A 38 8.72 -0.82 -6.65
CA VAL A 38 7.37 -0.79 -6.06
C VAL A 38 7.28 -1.64 -4.80
N GLN A 39 7.93 -2.81 -4.77
CA GLN A 39 7.93 -3.67 -3.59
C GLN A 39 8.60 -3.00 -2.38
N ALA A 40 9.74 -2.32 -2.59
CA ALA A 40 10.41 -1.56 -1.53
C ALA A 40 9.55 -0.41 -1.02
N PHE A 41 8.96 0.38 -1.93
CA PHE A 41 8.06 1.49 -1.58
C PHE A 41 6.83 1.03 -0.79
N ASN A 42 6.21 -0.08 -1.20
CA ASN A 42 5.07 -0.66 -0.49
C ASN A 42 5.44 -1.14 0.91
N ASN A 43 6.63 -1.72 1.09
CA ASN A 43 7.07 -2.17 2.41
C ASN A 43 7.32 -0.98 3.35
N GLU A 44 7.95 0.08 2.86
CA GLU A 44 8.17 1.31 3.63
C GLU A 44 6.84 1.99 4.00
N GLY A 45 5.90 2.07 3.04
CA GLY A 45 4.56 2.60 3.29
C GLY A 45 3.78 1.78 4.32
N LYS A 46 3.90 0.45 4.30
CA LYS A 46 3.30 -0.43 5.32
C LYS A 46 3.93 -0.24 6.69
N ALA A 47 5.25 -0.09 6.79
CA ALA A 47 5.93 0.17 8.05
C ALA A 47 5.52 1.52 8.66
N ALA A 48 5.45 2.57 7.84
CA ALA A 48 5.02 3.90 8.27
C ALA A 48 3.54 3.93 8.71
N ALA A 49 2.66 3.23 7.99
CA ALA A 49 1.26 3.07 8.37
C ALA A 49 1.12 2.31 9.69
N CYS A 50 1.87 1.22 9.85
CA CYS A 50 1.91 0.42 11.08
C CYS A 50 2.35 1.25 12.29
N GLU A 51 3.39 2.07 12.17
CA GLU A 51 3.86 2.93 13.26
C GLU A 51 2.84 4.02 13.61
N THR A 52 2.19 4.60 12.61
CA THR A 52 1.14 5.62 12.80
C THR A 52 -0.08 5.03 13.50
N ASP A 53 -0.53 3.85 13.09
CA ASP A 53 -1.65 3.16 13.69
C ASP A 53 -1.32 2.70 15.12
N TRP A 54 -0.11 2.17 15.35
CA TRP A 54 0.33 1.74 16.68
C TRP A 54 0.28 2.91 17.66
N LYS A 55 0.85 4.06 17.27
CA LYS A 55 0.85 5.27 18.10
C LYS A 55 -0.57 5.81 18.33
N SER A 56 -1.42 5.75 17.32
CA SER A 56 -2.82 6.17 17.43
C SER A 56 -3.60 5.30 18.42
N VAL A 57 -3.37 3.98 18.40
CA VAL A 57 -3.98 3.04 19.33
C VAL A 57 -3.42 3.23 20.74
N GLU A 58 -2.11 3.44 20.90
CA GLU A 58 -1.48 3.73 22.20
C GLU A 58 -2.09 4.99 22.84
N THR A 59 -2.12 6.12 22.12
CA THR A 59 -2.73 7.36 22.63
C THR A 59 -4.22 7.16 22.95
N ALA A 60 -4.96 6.42 22.12
CA ALA A 60 -6.38 6.13 22.40
C ALA A 60 -6.56 5.24 23.64
N ASN A 61 -5.65 4.28 23.87
CA ASN A 61 -5.68 3.39 25.01
C ASN A 61 -5.34 4.13 26.32
N GLU A 62 -4.34 5.01 26.28
CA GLU A 62 -4.03 5.92 27.39
C GLU A 62 -5.22 6.85 27.71
N ALA A 63 -5.89 7.39 26.68
CA ALA A 63 -7.08 8.22 26.87
C ALA A 63 -8.25 7.43 27.49
N SER A 64 -8.45 6.17 27.08
CA SER A 64 -9.44 5.28 27.69
C SER A 64 -9.13 5.03 29.16
N TYR A 65 -7.86 4.75 29.49
CA TYR A 65 -7.42 4.54 30.87
C TYR A 65 -7.62 5.80 31.73
N ALA A 66 -7.25 6.97 31.22
CA ALA A 66 -7.42 8.24 31.94
C ALA A 66 -8.88 8.53 32.32
N LYS A 67 -9.84 8.07 31.51
CA LYS A 67 -11.28 8.32 31.75
C LYS A 67 -12.01 7.18 32.47
N THR A 68 -11.59 5.94 32.28
CA THR A 68 -12.30 4.75 32.81
C THR A 68 -11.55 4.02 33.91
N GLY A 69 -10.25 4.32 34.11
CA GLY A 69 -9.37 3.63 35.04
C GLY A 69 -8.93 2.23 34.57
N ALA A 70 -9.26 1.85 33.33
CA ALA A 70 -8.91 0.55 32.76
C ALA A 70 -8.48 0.69 31.29
N TYR A 71 -7.52 -0.14 30.88
CA TYR A 71 -7.12 -0.26 29.48
C TYR A 71 -8.16 -1.07 28.69
N ALA A 72 -8.27 -0.78 27.40
CA ALA A 72 -9.14 -1.53 26.52
C ALA A 72 -8.54 -2.90 26.18
N ALA A 73 -9.38 -3.92 26.04
CA ALA A 73 -8.93 -5.27 25.69
C ALA A 73 -8.54 -5.42 24.21
N SER A 74 -8.90 -4.46 23.35
CA SER A 74 -8.60 -4.49 21.92
C SER A 74 -8.78 -3.13 21.25
N PRO A 75 -8.20 -2.90 20.05
CA PRO A 75 -8.48 -1.72 19.24
C PRO A 75 -9.96 -1.56 18.87
N ALA A 76 -10.67 -2.67 18.67
CA ALA A 76 -12.11 -2.66 18.41
C ALA A 76 -12.91 -2.11 19.62
N ALA A 77 -12.50 -2.45 20.84
CA ALA A 77 -13.12 -1.89 22.05
C ALA A 77 -12.89 -0.37 22.17
N LEU A 78 -11.72 0.14 21.75
CA LEU A 78 -11.45 1.59 21.69
C LEU A 78 -12.33 2.30 20.66
N LYS A 79 -12.60 1.65 19.53
CA LYS A 79 -13.53 2.17 18.52
C LYS A 79 -14.95 2.25 19.05
N THR A 80 -15.46 1.17 19.65
CA THR A 80 -16.81 1.14 20.24
C THR A 80 -16.96 2.17 21.37
N ALA A 81 -15.91 2.37 22.16
CA ALA A 81 -15.89 3.36 23.24
C ALA A 81 -15.68 4.82 22.74
N GLY A 82 -15.44 5.02 21.45
CA GLY A 82 -15.29 6.34 20.83
C GLY A 82 -13.94 7.02 21.01
N TYR A 83 -12.91 6.29 21.48
CA TYR A 83 -11.54 6.82 21.59
C TYR A 83 -10.76 6.68 20.28
N LEU A 84 -11.20 5.78 19.40
CA LEU A 84 -10.59 5.54 18.10
C LEU A 84 -11.68 5.67 17.01
N LYS A 85 -11.37 6.33 15.88
CA LYS A 85 -12.34 6.49 14.78
C LYS A 85 -12.57 5.18 14.04
N ASP A 86 -11.47 4.50 13.70
CA ASP A 86 -11.47 3.21 13.02
C ASP A 86 -10.31 2.35 13.52
N GLU A 87 -10.51 1.03 13.49
CA GLU A 87 -9.46 0.10 13.87
C GLU A 87 -8.42 -0.07 12.75
N PRO A 88 -7.15 -0.35 13.09
CA PRO A 88 -6.11 -0.63 12.10
C PRO A 88 -6.49 -1.80 11.20
N SER A 89 -6.28 -1.65 9.88
CA SER A 89 -6.60 -2.68 8.90
C SER A 89 -5.66 -3.89 9.02
N THR A 90 -6.21 -5.09 9.16
CA THR A 90 -5.46 -6.36 9.20
C THR A 90 -5.00 -6.84 7.82
N THR A 91 -5.52 -6.26 6.74
CA THR A 91 -5.20 -6.65 5.36
C THR A 91 -3.87 -6.05 4.87
N ASN A 92 -3.30 -5.08 5.59
CA ASN A 92 -2.11 -4.34 5.17
C ASN A 92 -0.77 -5.04 5.50
N GLY A 93 -0.81 -6.29 5.97
CA GLY A 93 0.39 -7.06 6.29
C GLY A 93 0.99 -6.74 7.67
N TYR A 94 0.23 -6.06 8.54
CA TYR A 94 0.54 -5.89 9.95
C TYR A 94 -0.73 -6.01 10.79
N THR A 95 -0.55 -6.26 12.08
CA THR A 95 -1.63 -6.33 13.07
C THR A 95 -1.25 -5.53 14.31
N ILE A 96 -2.24 -4.85 14.89
CA ILE A 96 -2.09 -4.16 16.18
C ILE A 96 -3.03 -4.80 17.19
N SER A 97 -2.49 -5.11 18.36
CA SER A 97 -3.21 -5.78 19.45
C SER A 97 -2.91 -5.09 20.78
N ILE A 98 -3.80 -5.27 21.76
CA ILE A 98 -3.59 -4.79 23.13
C ILE A 98 -3.55 -6.03 24.01
N ASP A 99 -2.53 -6.18 24.84
CA ASP A 99 -2.44 -7.30 25.76
C ASP A 99 -3.22 -7.06 27.07
N ALA A 100 -3.29 -8.07 27.93
CA ALA A 100 -4.03 -7.99 29.20
C ALA A 100 -3.47 -6.95 30.19
N ALA A 101 -2.24 -6.48 29.99
CA ALA A 101 -1.62 -5.42 30.78
C ALA A 101 -1.88 -4.02 30.17
N GLY A 102 -2.57 -3.94 29.02
CA GLY A 102 -2.82 -2.70 28.32
C GLY A 102 -1.70 -2.27 27.37
N VAL A 103 -0.69 -3.11 27.14
CA VAL A 103 0.42 -2.77 26.24
C VAL A 103 -0.03 -2.95 24.79
N VAL A 104 0.14 -1.91 23.97
CA VAL A 104 -0.14 -1.98 22.54
C VAL A 104 1.04 -2.59 21.81
N LYS A 105 0.79 -3.66 21.04
CA LYS A 105 1.81 -4.39 20.28
C LYS A 105 1.54 -4.35 18.79
N ALA A 106 2.59 -4.22 18.01
CA ALA A 106 2.55 -4.29 16.55
C ALA A 106 3.35 -5.50 16.04
N ALA A 107 2.80 -6.21 15.05
CA ALA A 107 3.46 -7.33 14.40
C ALA A 107 3.33 -7.25 12.87
N GLY A 108 4.33 -7.72 12.13
CA GLY A 108 4.35 -7.72 10.66
C GLY A 108 5.28 -6.64 10.09
N ALA A 109 4.70 -5.58 9.53
CA ALA A 109 5.45 -4.50 8.86
C ALA A 109 6.23 -3.58 9.81
N CYS A 110 5.85 -3.51 11.08
CA CYS A 110 6.61 -2.87 12.15
C CYS A 110 6.55 -3.74 13.42
N THR A 111 7.52 -3.57 14.32
CA THR A 111 7.63 -4.35 15.58
C THR A 111 7.78 -3.42 16.77
N HIS A 112 6.75 -3.40 17.63
CA HIS A 112 6.67 -2.65 18.87
C HIS A 112 5.96 -3.47 19.95
#